data_AF-A0A5N6EJC9-F1
#
_entry.id   AF-A0A5N6EJC9-F1
#
_cell.length_a   1.000
_cell.length_b   1.000
_cell.length_c   1.000
_cell.angle_alpha   90.00
_cell.angle_beta   90.00
_cell.angle_gamma   90.00
#
_symmetry.space_group_name_H-M   'P 1'
#
loop_
_entity.id
_entity.type
_entity.pdbx_description
1 polymer ?
#
loop_
_entity_poly.entity_id
_entity_poly.type
_entity_poly.pdbx_seq_one_letter_code
_entity_poly.pdbx_strand_id
1 'polypeptide(L)'
;MSGAFQDSTTARYLRAGGPNLCEAPYNHRRLPSEHIPFDDIKRILHNCNIRFWTTSFVECTPGYDDLSESIQALQVLARCQETDSPDNWQHAAQEIHALLRSHNLNNITVDIIDWRLAHGPSIYPCKSDDAIFPKWDMVRKRILQVVDVSGFQLLGCYRIGYDPGAENSTPSVLVTVDPKHQRDWSVVEHEIRNILPEFDLRMVDVRIFKDRGIFCGSRSSVERQGISSVPTVEEEFPRSVTIGDAVGAHNSSIYGTFGGWLEIQQNPDSEWQQFGLTCRHCVFDHAFTDLEIYETKDEALKHVRDKTDDFNNRTPNITEDPAQRNVDCPSLSRVQYLIDYYRDRIDKKRSEESFRKLEEIRREGSLPEDLAKKWAGHMEALSDLGNHLAELEAYKRTNGYEFGWVWADSGDGPQSTTKIMDWALLKPHPNRAFPFNEFALFRSLGSHQPKAHIGKIEAGIMLSVEQELFKNGFETGVTRGKYNSLAAAVFTVAKTGERRVTEEHSALYNIHPDSFVPGDSGSLLFDEQGRVAGIAFGSQIWGKIVIFTHIDNLIADIKRQTGAEQVVFYGQRGP
;
A
#
# COMPACT_ATOMS: atom_id res chain seq x y z
N MET A 1 -14.50 -28.45 9.94
CA MET A 1 -13.39 -27.70 10.56
C MET A 1 -12.42 -27.36 9.45
N SER A 2 -12.60 -26.20 8.81
CA SER A 2 -11.66 -25.68 7.83
C SER A 2 -10.41 -25.19 8.56
N GLY A 3 -9.24 -25.58 8.05
CA GLY A 3 -7.95 -25.20 8.62
C GLY A 3 -7.74 -23.70 8.52
N ALA A 4 -7.94 -22.98 9.62
CA ALA A 4 -7.47 -21.62 9.77
C ALA A 4 -5.94 -21.65 9.83
N PHE A 5 -5.31 -21.36 8.69
CA PHE A 5 -3.88 -21.21 8.54
C PHE A 5 -3.47 -19.86 9.13
N GLN A 6 -3.01 -19.86 10.37
CA GLN A 6 -2.35 -18.73 11.02
C GLN A 6 -1.03 -19.28 11.55
N ASP A 7 -0.05 -18.40 11.82
CA ASP A 7 1.15 -18.70 12.61
C ASP A 7 0.80 -19.61 13.80
N SER A 8 0.91 -20.94 13.60
CA SER A 8 -0.02 -21.89 14.22
C SER A 8 0.26 -22.11 15.70
N THR A 9 1.44 -21.65 16.13
CA THR A 9 1.84 -21.58 17.52
C THR A 9 1.48 -20.24 18.15
N THR A 10 1.76 -19.10 17.53
CA THR A 10 1.60 -17.78 18.20
C THR A 10 0.14 -17.34 18.29
N ALA A 11 -0.65 -17.52 17.24
CA ALA A 11 -2.04 -17.04 17.20
C ALA A 11 -2.95 -17.79 18.20
N ARG A 12 -2.67 -19.07 18.48
CA ARG A 12 -3.43 -19.87 19.45
C ARG A 12 -3.30 -19.39 20.90
N TYR A 13 -2.19 -18.73 21.25
CA TYR A 13 -1.99 -18.17 22.60
C TYR A 13 -2.45 -16.71 22.72
N LEU A 14 -2.67 -16.03 21.60
CA LEU A 14 -2.96 -14.60 21.54
C LEU A 14 -4.37 -14.29 21.05
N ARG A 15 -5.22 -15.30 20.88
CA ARG A 15 -6.60 -15.12 20.39
C ARG A 15 -7.52 -16.24 20.84
N ALA A 16 -8.74 -15.88 21.23
CA ALA A 16 -9.81 -16.82 21.52
C ALA A 16 -11.14 -16.27 20.99
N GLY A 17 -12.03 -17.16 20.55
CA GLY A 17 -13.30 -16.73 19.99
C GLY A 17 -13.96 -17.79 19.12
N GLY A 18 -15.01 -17.38 18.42
CA GLY A 18 -15.77 -18.23 17.51
C GLY A 18 -17.27 -17.89 17.47
N PRO A 19 -18.05 -18.59 16.61
CA PRO A 19 -17.63 -19.76 15.83
C PRO A 19 -16.84 -19.46 14.55
N ASN A 20 -16.98 -18.27 13.96
CA ASN A 20 -16.39 -17.93 12.65
C ASN A 20 -15.48 -16.69 12.78
N LEU A 21 -14.21 -16.88 13.11
CA LEU A 21 -13.25 -15.79 13.26
C LEU A 21 -12.68 -15.34 11.90
N CYS A 22 -12.64 -14.02 11.68
CA CYS A 22 -11.92 -13.42 10.56
C CYS A 22 -10.41 -13.71 10.67
N GLU A 23 -9.72 -14.02 9.59
CA GLU A 23 -8.28 -14.31 9.63
C GLU A 23 -7.49 -13.06 10.05
N ALA A 24 -6.63 -13.18 11.07
CA ALA A 24 -5.85 -12.05 11.58
C ALA A 24 -4.49 -11.94 10.86
N PRO A 25 -3.98 -10.71 10.68
CA PRO A 25 -4.64 -9.44 10.98
C PRO A 25 -5.73 -9.11 9.96
N TYR A 26 -6.68 -8.26 10.38
CA TYR A 26 -7.87 -7.91 9.60
C TYR A 26 -8.13 -6.41 9.63
N ASN A 27 -8.73 -5.91 8.55
CA ASN A 27 -9.35 -4.60 8.50
C ASN A 27 -10.63 -4.62 9.33
N HIS A 28 -10.96 -3.52 9.98
CA HIS A 28 -12.20 -3.43 10.75
C HIS A 28 -12.90 -2.09 10.62
N ARG A 29 -14.23 -2.13 10.58
CA ARG A 29 -15.10 -0.95 10.60
C ARG A 29 -15.98 -1.02 11.84
N ARG A 30 -15.99 0.05 12.65
CA ARG A 30 -16.88 0.14 13.80
C ARG A 30 -18.34 0.24 13.34
N LEU A 31 -19.20 -0.51 14.00
CA LEU A 31 -20.64 -0.50 13.78
C LEU A 31 -21.39 0.22 14.91
N PRO A 32 -22.61 0.73 14.65
CA PRO A 32 -23.52 1.19 15.70
C PRO A 32 -23.79 0.07 16.70
N SER A 33 -23.71 0.40 17.98
CA SER A 33 -23.58 -0.60 19.05
C SER A 33 -24.53 -0.36 20.22
N GLU A 34 -25.65 0.35 20.01
CA GLU A 34 -26.60 0.71 21.07
C GLU A 34 -27.29 -0.52 21.69
N HIS A 35 -27.35 -1.62 20.94
CA HIS A 35 -27.99 -2.87 21.33
C HIS A 35 -27.02 -3.88 21.97
N ILE A 36 -25.73 -3.54 22.08
CA ILE A 36 -24.71 -4.43 22.63
C ILE A 36 -24.62 -4.22 24.16
N PRO A 37 -24.77 -5.28 24.98
CA PRO A 37 -24.74 -5.18 26.43
C PRO A 37 -23.30 -5.06 26.98
N PHE A 38 -22.61 -3.95 26.66
CA PHE A 38 -21.19 -3.78 26.99
C PHE A 38 -20.87 -3.86 28.49
N ASP A 39 -21.77 -3.42 29.36
CA ASP A 39 -21.52 -3.46 30.80
C ASP A 39 -21.49 -4.90 31.33
N ASP A 40 -22.39 -5.76 30.84
CA ASP A 40 -22.38 -7.18 31.16
C ASP A 40 -21.16 -7.90 30.57
N ILE A 41 -20.77 -7.53 29.35
CA ILE A 41 -19.55 -8.05 28.69
C ILE A 41 -18.31 -7.69 29.53
N LYS A 42 -18.17 -6.43 29.94
CA LYS A 42 -17.04 -5.99 30.79
C LYS A 42 -17.03 -6.74 32.12
N ARG A 43 -18.20 -7.00 32.72
CA ARG A 43 -18.30 -7.81 33.94
C ARG A 43 -17.80 -9.24 33.73
N ILE A 44 -18.15 -9.89 32.62
CA ILE A 44 -17.63 -11.23 32.27
C ILE A 44 -16.11 -11.20 32.14
N LEU A 45 -15.57 -10.22 31.40
CA LEU A 45 -14.12 -10.07 31.22
C LEU A 45 -13.39 -9.87 32.56
N HIS A 46 -13.94 -9.06 33.46
CA HIS A 46 -13.39 -8.86 34.80
C HIS A 46 -13.45 -10.13 35.65
N ASN A 47 -14.56 -10.88 35.61
CA ASN A 47 -14.70 -12.14 36.34
C ASN A 47 -13.71 -13.21 35.86
N CYS A 48 -13.40 -13.21 34.56
CA CYS A 48 -12.40 -14.09 33.95
C CYS A 48 -10.96 -13.57 34.11
N ASN A 49 -10.76 -12.45 34.83
CA ASN A 49 -9.48 -11.77 35.03
C ASN A 49 -8.76 -11.40 33.71
N ILE A 50 -9.53 -11.04 32.67
CA ILE A 50 -8.97 -10.63 31.38
C ILE A 50 -8.71 -9.13 31.38
N ARG A 51 -7.46 -8.74 31.10
CA ARG A 51 -7.10 -7.34 30.92
C ARG A 51 -7.35 -6.91 29.48
N PHE A 52 -8.28 -5.98 29.31
CA PHE A 52 -8.65 -5.43 28.01
C PHE A 52 -8.53 -3.91 27.95
N TRP A 53 -8.41 -3.39 26.74
CA TRP A 53 -8.33 -1.96 26.44
C TRP A 53 -9.63 -1.41 25.90
N THR A 54 -10.27 -2.17 24.99
CA THR A 54 -11.53 -1.76 24.39
C THR A 54 -12.37 -2.97 24.04
N THR A 55 -13.68 -2.73 24.00
CA THR A 55 -14.69 -3.62 23.48
C THR A 55 -15.43 -2.87 22.39
N SER A 56 -15.49 -3.41 21.19
CA SER A 56 -16.13 -2.75 20.06
C SER A 56 -16.90 -3.74 19.20
N PHE A 57 -18.05 -3.30 18.70
CA PHE A 57 -18.77 -4.03 17.65
C PHE A 57 -18.24 -3.59 16.30
N VAL A 58 -17.75 -4.54 15.52
CA VAL A 58 -17.02 -4.29 14.29
C VAL A 58 -17.44 -5.25 13.18
N GLU A 59 -17.28 -4.82 11.95
CA GLU A 59 -17.18 -5.68 10.78
C GLU A 59 -15.72 -5.90 10.44
N CYS A 60 -15.31 -7.15 10.28
CA CYS A 60 -13.93 -7.54 9.99
C CYS A 60 -13.82 -8.17 8.61
N THR A 61 -12.80 -7.78 7.84
CA THR A 61 -12.38 -8.43 6.59
C THR A 61 -10.88 -8.75 6.67
N PRO A 62 -10.39 -9.93 6.22
CA PRO A 62 -8.98 -10.26 6.28
C PRO A 62 -8.14 -9.18 5.60
N GLY A 63 -7.00 -8.83 6.20
CA GLY A 63 -6.18 -7.71 5.73
C GLY A 63 -5.65 -7.91 4.30
N TYR A 64 -5.64 -9.15 3.82
CA TYR A 64 -5.20 -9.52 2.46
C TYR A 64 -6.33 -9.58 1.42
N ASP A 65 -7.60 -9.45 1.80
CA ASP A 65 -8.75 -9.58 0.89
C ASP A 65 -9.91 -8.67 1.30
N ASP A 66 -9.93 -7.46 0.74
CA ASP A 66 -11.01 -6.48 0.98
C ASP A 66 -12.35 -6.89 0.34
N LEU A 67 -12.33 -7.83 -0.61
CA LEU A 67 -13.54 -8.30 -1.30
C LEU A 67 -14.20 -9.49 -0.59
N SER A 68 -13.54 -10.01 0.45
CA SER A 68 -14.09 -11.06 1.30
C SER A 68 -15.39 -10.61 1.99
N GLU A 69 -16.26 -11.58 2.26
CA GLU A 69 -17.46 -11.32 3.06
C GLU A 69 -17.07 -10.85 4.47
N SER A 70 -17.61 -9.71 4.88
CA SER A 70 -17.31 -9.15 6.20
C SER A 70 -17.98 -9.97 7.30
N ILE A 71 -17.24 -10.17 8.39
CA ILE A 71 -17.70 -10.89 9.57
C ILE A 71 -18.03 -9.88 10.66
N GLN A 72 -19.27 -9.89 11.14
CA GLN A 72 -19.66 -9.12 12.31
C GLN A 72 -19.11 -9.76 13.58
N ALA A 73 -18.30 -9.00 14.31
CA ALA A 73 -17.63 -9.46 15.51
C ALA A 73 -17.75 -8.46 16.67
N LEU A 74 -17.97 -8.99 17.86
CA LEU A 74 -17.68 -8.29 19.10
C LEU A 74 -16.19 -8.50 19.40
N GLN A 75 -15.40 -7.49 19.09
CA GLN A 75 -13.96 -7.50 19.32
C GLN A 75 -13.65 -7.03 20.74
N VAL A 76 -12.83 -7.81 21.44
CA VAL A 76 -12.20 -7.44 22.71
C VAL A 76 -10.69 -7.35 22.46
N LEU A 77 -10.17 -6.12 22.42
CA LEU A 77 -8.72 -5.92 22.34
C LEU A 77 -8.12 -6.10 23.73
N ALA A 78 -7.42 -7.20 23.92
CA ALA A 78 -6.82 -7.61 25.18
C ALA A 78 -5.29 -7.54 25.13
N ARG A 79 -4.66 -7.71 26.30
CA ARG A 79 -3.21 -7.94 26.40
C ARG A 79 -3.00 -9.24 27.14
N CYS A 80 -2.53 -10.26 26.42
CA CYS A 80 -2.14 -11.54 26.98
C CYS A 80 -0.86 -11.36 27.80
N GLN A 81 -0.88 -11.81 29.05
CA GLN A 81 0.28 -11.90 29.93
C GLN A 81 0.78 -13.35 29.98
N GLU A 82 2.06 -13.56 30.30
CA GLU A 82 2.64 -14.91 30.43
C GLU A 82 1.93 -15.78 31.48
N THR A 83 1.24 -15.15 32.44
CA THR A 83 0.47 -15.81 33.49
C THR A 83 -0.99 -16.08 33.11
N ASP A 84 -1.46 -15.61 31.95
CA ASP A 84 -2.84 -15.80 31.53
C ASP A 84 -3.06 -17.24 31.05
N SER A 85 -4.10 -17.90 31.57
CA SER A 85 -4.52 -19.19 31.04
C SER A 85 -5.30 -18.99 29.75
N PRO A 86 -4.95 -19.66 28.63
CA PRO A 86 -5.75 -19.68 27.41
C PRO A 86 -7.21 -20.09 27.66
N ASP A 87 -7.44 -20.93 28.68
CA ASP A 87 -8.77 -21.38 29.07
C ASP A 87 -9.65 -20.24 29.56
N ASN A 88 -9.09 -19.20 30.19
CA ASN A 88 -9.87 -18.06 30.67
C ASN A 88 -10.41 -17.23 29.51
N TRP A 89 -9.60 -17.02 28.47
CA TRP A 89 -10.01 -16.31 27.27
C TRP A 89 -11.09 -17.09 26.51
N GLN A 90 -10.90 -18.41 26.39
CA GLN A 90 -11.91 -19.28 25.76
C GLN A 90 -13.22 -19.29 26.56
N HIS A 91 -13.15 -19.39 27.88
CA HIS A 91 -14.31 -19.38 28.76
C HIS A 91 -15.08 -18.05 28.68
N ALA A 92 -14.37 -16.91 28.75
CA ALA A 92 -14.97 -15.60 28.60
C ALA A 92 -15.64 -15.44 27.22
N ALA A 93 -14.98 -15.89 26.15
CA ALA A 93 -15.55 -15.82 24.81
C ALA A 93 -16.86 -16.63 24.70
N GLN A 94 -16.94 -17.80 25.36
CA GLN A 94 -18.15 -18.62 25.42
C GLN A 94 -19.27 -17.95 26.22
N GLU A 95 -18.97 -17.39 27.38
CA GLU A 95 -19.96 -16.67 28.20
C GLU A 95 -20.51 -15.44 27.50
N ILE A 96 -19.63 -14.64 26.87
CA ILE A 96 -20.03 -13.47 26.09
C ILE A 96 -20.90 -13.89 24.91
N HIS A 97 -20.53 -14.96 24.20
CA HIS A 97 -21.34 -15.44 23.08
C HIS A 97 -22.71 -15.96 23.54
N ALA A 98 -22.79 -16.62 24.70
CA ALA A 98 -24.08 -17.02 25.30
C ALA A 98 -24.94 -15.80 25.68
N LEU A 99 -24.33 -14.74 26.24
CA LEU A 99 -24.99 -13.47 26.54
C LEU A 99 -25.52 -12.78 25.27
N LEU A 100 -24.73 -12.75 24.19
CA LEU A 100 -25.18 -12.18 22.91
C LEU A 100 -26.38 -12.96 22.35
N ARG A 101 -26.36 -14.29 22.44
CA ARG A 101 -27.49 -15.14 22.04
C ARG A 101 -28.74 -14.88 22.87
N SER A 102 -28.62 -14.64 24.18
CA SER A 102 -29.80 -14.31 25.01
C SER A 102 -30.43 -12.96 24.64
N HIS A 103 -29.70 -12.08 23.96
CA HIS A 103 -30.17 -10.81 23.40
C HIS A 103 -30.60 -10.91 21.93
N ASN A 104 -30.74 -12.12 21.38
CA ASN A 104 -31.05 -12.40 19.97
C ASN A 104 -29.97 -11.95 18.97
N LEU A 105 -28.71 -11.82 19.39
CA LEU A 105 -27.58 -11.41 18.56
C LEU A 105 -26.77 -12.63 18.08
N ASN A 106 -27.47 -13.58 17.45
CA ASN A 106 -26.90 -14.90 17.10
C ASN A 106 -25.83 -14.87 16.01
N ASN A 107 -25.78 -13.79 15.21
CA ASN A 107 -24.89 -13.66 14.06
C ASN A 107 -23.55 -12.98 14.42
N ILE A 108 -23.39 -12.54 15.67
CA ILE A 108 -22.17 -11.85 16.12
C ILE A 108 -21.18 -12.89 16.67
N THR A 109 -20.00 -12.98 16.05
CA THR A 109 -18.88 -13.76 16.58
C THR A 109 -18.19 -13.00 17.70
N VAL A 110 -17.66 -13.70 18.71
CA VAL A 110 -16.80 -13.06 19.73
C VAL A 110 -15.34 -13.26 19.33
N ASP A 111 -14.56 -12.18 19.36
CA ASP A 111 -13.13 -12.18 19.06
C ASP A 111 -12.34 -11.49 20.16
N ILE A 112 -11.78 -12.27 21.09
CA ILE A 112 -10.83 -11.78 22.09
C ILE A 112 -9.43 -11.94 21.51
N ILE A 113 -8.76 -10.83 21.23
CA ILE A 113 -7.49 -10.83 20.50
C ILE A 113 -6.46 -9.94 21.22
N ASP A 114 -5.23 -10.42 21.34
CA ASP A 114 -4.11 -9.61 21.80
C ASP A 114 -3.88 -8.48 20.79
N TRP A 115 -3.80 -7.25 21.30
CA TRP A 115 -3.60 -6.09 20.46
C TRP A 115 -2.37 -6.22 19.53
N ARG A 116 -1.30 -6.90 19.95
CA ARG A 116 -0.11 -7.11 19.11
C ARG A 116 -0.45 -7.97 17.89
N LEU A 117 -1.28 -9.01 18.08
CA LEU A 117 -1.74 -9.84 16.97
C LEU A 117 -2.69 -9.08 16.04
N ALA A 118 -3.56 -8.23 16.61
CA ALA A 118 -4.49 -7.40 15.84
C ALA A 118 -3.77 -6.41 14.91
N HIS A 119 -2.65 -5.81 15.34
CA HIS A 119 -1.86 -4.88 14.54
C HIS A 119 -0.87 -5.57 13.57
N GLY A 120 -0.76 -6.90 13.66
CA GLY A 120 0.25 -7.69 12.96
C GLY A 120 1.66 -7.50 13.53
N PRO A 121 2.61 -8.37 13.17
CA PRO A 121 3.98 -8.31 13.68
C PRO A 121 4.71 -7.01 13.27
N SER A 122 5.66 -6.62 14.10
CA SER A 122 6.71 -5.65 13.78
C SER A 122 7.81 -6.32 12.96
N ILE A 123 8.35 -5.59 11.98
CA ILE A 123 9.29 -6.13 10.99
C ILE A 123 10.51 -5.21 10.90
N TYR A 124 11.66 -5.74 11.28
CA TYR A 124 12.91 -4.99 11.29
C TYR A 124 13.93 -5.60 10.33
N PRO A 125 14.91 -4.81 9.84
CA PRO A 125 16.00 -5.35 9.06
C PRO A 125 16.78 -6.39 9.88
N CYS A 126 17.33 -7.40 9.21
CA CYS A 126 18.33 -8.24 9.86
C CYS A 126 19.60 -7.42 10.09
N LYS A 127 20.25 -7.66 11.24
CA LYS A 127 21.51 -7.04 11.58
C LYS A 127 22.67 -7.82 10.97
N SER A 128 23.80 -7.16 10.75
CA SER A 128 25.00 -7.79 10.19
C SER A 128 25.60 -8.87 11.09
N ASP A 129 25.30 -8.86 12.38
CA ASP A 129 25.71 -9.86 13.38
C ASP A 129 24.70 -11.02 13.52
N ASP A 130 23.51 -10.95 12.89
CA ASP A 130 22.58 -12.08 12.85
C ASP A 130 23.22 -13.22 12.01
N ALA A 131 23.22 -14.45 12.54
CA ALA A 131 23.94 -15.58 11.92
C ALA A 131 23.51 -15.90 10.48
N ILE A 132 22.26 -15.57 10.12
CA ILE A 132 21.71 -15.74 8.77
C ILE A 132 22.21 -14.69 7.79
N PHE A 133 22.60 -13.50 8.26
CA PHE A 133 22.92 -12.36 7.40
C PHE A 133 23.99 -12.69 6.34
N PRO A 134 25.17 -13.22 6.69
CA PRO A 134 26.19 -13.58 5.69
C PRO A 134 25.85 -14.86 4.89
N LYS A 135 24.84 -15.63 5.31
CA LYS A 135 24.46 -16.92 4.70
C LYS A 135 23.20 -16.81 3.83
N TRP A 136 22.52 -15.67 3.86
CA TRP A 136 21.19 -15.51 3.30
C TRP A 136 21.10 -15.88 1.82
N ASP A 137 22.05 -15.45 0.99
CA ASP A 137 22.02 -15.78 -0.43
C ASP A 137 22.12 -17.29 -0.69
N MET A 138 22.89 -18.02 0.12
CA MET A 138 23.01 -19.48 0.02
C MET A 138 21.72 -20.16 0.47
N VAL A 139 21.13 -19.69 1.58
CA VAL A 139 19.85 -20.19 2.10
C VAL A 139 18.72 -19.95 1.10
N ARG A 140 18.58 -18.72 0.59
CA ARG A 140 17.58 -18.36 -0.43
C ARG A 140 17.69 -19.26 -1.65
N LYS A 141 18.91 -19.42 -2.21
CA LYS A 141 19.15 -20.30 -3.38
C LYS A 141 18.78 -21.74 -3.09
N ARG A 142 19.09 -22.25 -1.89
CA ARG A 142 18.74 -23.62 -1.48
C ARG A 142 17.22 -23.81 -1.38
N ILE A 143 16.51 -22.85 -0.80
CA ILE A 143 15.03 -22.87 -0.75
C ILE A 143 14.44 -22.90 -2.16
N LEU A 144 14.89 -21.98 -3.04
CA LEU A 144 14.42 -21.91 -4.43
C LEU A 144 14.69 -23.19 -5.25
N GLN A 145 15.65 -24.02 -4.84
CA GLN A 145 16.01 -25.27 -5.52
C GLN A 145 15.23 -26.49 -5.02
N VAL A 146 14.84 -26.52 -3.74
CA VAL A 146 14.36 -27.74 -3.08
C VAL A 146 12.88 -27.66 -2.73
N VAL A 147 12.39 -26.46 -2.40
CA VAL A 147 11.01 -26.23 -1.96
C VAL A 147 10.14 -25.96 -3.18
N ASP A 148 8.96 -26.55 -3.22
CA ASP A 148 7.95 -26.15 -4.20
C ASP A 148 7.44 -24.75 -3.87
N VAL A 149 7.91 -23.76 -4.65
CA VAL A 149 7.59 -22.33 -4.51
C VAL A 149 6.24 -21.93 -5.13
N SER A 150 5.36 -22.89 -5.40
CA SER A 150 4.04 -22.61 -5.98
C SER A 150 3.13 -21.86 -5.01
N GLY A 151 2.59 -20.74 -5.51
CA GLY A 151 1.82 -19.77 -4.74
C GLY A 151 2.65 -18.77 -3.92
N PHE A 152 3.99 -18.80 -4.01
CA PHE A 152 4.83 -17.78 -3.36
C PHE A 152 4.65 -16.44 -4.07
N GLN A 153 4.66 -15.36 -3.29
CA GLN A 153 4.72 -13.97 -3.74
C GLN A 153 6.07 -13.35 -3.37
N LEU A 154 6.52 -13.51 -2.13
CA LEU A 154 7.80 -13.02 -1.63
C LEU A 154 8.54 -14.11 -0.83
N LEU A 155 9.86 -14.18 -0.98
CA LEU A 155 10.77 -14.89 -0.08
C LEU A 155 11.85 -13.93 0.41
N GLY A 156 11.85 -13.59 1.69
CA GLY A 156 12.81 -12.64 2.27
C GLY A 156 13.31 -13.08 3.64
N CYS A 157 14.20 -12.28 4.22
CA CYS A 157 14.71 -12.50 5.57
C CYS A 157 14.66 -11.20 6.38
N TYR A 158 13.98 -11.27 7.52
CA TYR A 158 13.65 -10.12 8.36
C TYR A 158 13.62 -10.53 9.83
N ARG A 159 13.78 -9.56 10.73
CA ARG A 159 13.48 -9.76 12.16
C ARG A 159 11.99 -9.53 12.38
N ILE A 160 11.28 -10.59 12.76
CA ILE A 160 9.82 -10.56 12.94
C ILE A 160 9.48 -10.85 14.41
N GLY A 161 8.59 -10.06 14.98
CA GLY A 161 8.18 -10.20 16.37
C GLY A 161 6.88 -9.44 16.65
N TYR A 162 6.19 -9.80 17.72
CA TYR A 162 4.97 -9.12 18.18
C TYR A 162 5.24 -8.10 19.29
N ASP A 163 6.42 -8.18 19.91
CA ASP A 163 6.84 -7.20 20.89
C ASP A 163 7.58 -6.03 20.22
N PRO A 164 7.40 -4.80 20.72
CA PRO A 164 8.12 -3.64 20.20
C PRO A 164 9.63 -3.81 20.37
N GLY A 165 10.39 -3.36 19.37
CA GLY A 165 11.85 -3.30 19.44
C GLY A 165 12.50 -4.38 18.60
N ALA A 166 13.52 -3.98 17.84
CA ALA A 166 14.20 -4.89 16.93
C ALA A 166 14.82 -6.07 17.68
N GLU A 167 15.39 -5.82 18.87
CA GLU A 167 16.03 -6.78 19.77
C GLU A 167 15.11 -7.90 20.27
N ASN A 168 13.80 -7.64 20.36
CA ASN A 168 12.79 -8.62 20.79
C ASN A 168 12.25 -9.45 19.62
N SER A 169 12.61 -9.08 18.39
CA SER A 169 12.23 -9.81 17.18
C SER A 169 13.28 -10.86 16.80
N THR A 170 12.83 -11.98 16.24
CA THR A 170 13.72 -13.09 15.85
C THR A 170 14.02 -13.02 14.35
N PRO A 171 15.29 -13.19 13.92
CA PRO A 171 15.61 -13.37 12.51
C PRO A 171 14.81 -14.54 11.94
N SER A 172 14.07 -14.27 10.87
CA SER A 172 13.08 -15.18 10.31
C SER A 172 13.19 -15.22 8.80
N VAL A 173 13.08 -16.41 8.22
CA VAL A 173 12.75 -16.57 6.80
C VAL A 173 11.26 -16.27 6.63
N LEU A 174 10.94 -15.27 5.84
CA LEU A 174 9.58 -14.86 5.54
C LEU A 174 9.17 -15.35 4.16
N VAL A 175 8.03 -16.00 4.09
CA VAL A 175 7.33 -16.29 2.84
C VAL A 175 5.98 -15.58 2.86
N THR A 176 5.67 -14.84 1.81
CA THR A 176 4.28 -14.43 1.55
C THR A 176 3.68 -15.23 0.42
N VAL A 177 2.39 -15.51 0.51
CA VAL A 177 1.69 -16.42 -0.40
C VAL A 177 0.38 -15.83 -0.88
N ASP A 178 -0.02 -16.22 -2.10
CA ASP A 178 -1.33 -15.87 -2.64
C ASP A 178 -2.43 -16.55 -1.82
N PRO A 179 -3.37 -15.79 -1.22
CA PRO A 179 -4.49 -16.33 -0.45
C PRO A 179 -5.40 -17.25 -1.26
N LYS A 180 -5.43 -17.10 -2.59
CA LYS A 180 -6.22 -17.95 -3.49
C LYS A 180 -5.58 -19.31 -3.71
N HIS A 181 -4.27 -19.44 -3.49
CA HIS A 181 -3.55 -20.69 -3.71
C HIS A 181 -3.73 -21.65 -2.53
N GLN A 182 -4.56 -22.68 -2.73
CA GLN A 182 -4.90 -23.65 -1.69
C GLN A 182 -3.86 -24.78 -1.64
N ARG A 183 -3.04 -24.79 -0.59
CA ARG A 183 -2.14 -25.91 -0.26
C ARG A 183 -1.85 -25.96 1.24
N ASP A 184 -1.27 -27.08 1.67
CA ASP A 184 -0.76 -27.19 3.03
C ASP A 184 0.60 -26.49 3.14
N TRP A 185 0.59 -25.27 3.67
CA TRP A 185 1.81 -24.49 3.89
C TRP A 185 2.66 -25.02 5.05
N SER A 186 2.16 -25.96 5.87
CA SER A 186 2.93 -26.50 7.00
C SER A 186 4.04 -27.42 6.52
N VAL A 187 3.81 -28.07 5.38
CA VAL A 187 4.82 -28.83 4.64
C VAL A 187 5.93 -27.91 4.18
N VAL A 188 5.60 -26.75 3.59
CA VAL A 188 6.57 -25.73 3.16
C VAL A 188 7.39 -25.20 4.34
N GLU A 189 6.71 -24.86 5.42
CA GLU A 189 7.36 -24.40 6.64
C GLU A 189 8.36 -25.44 7.15
N HIS A 190 7.96 -26.71 7.21
CA HIS A 190 8.82 -27.82 7.64
C HIS A 190 10.01 -28.03 6.70
N GLU A 191 9.82 -27.97 5.38
CA GLU A 191 10.89 -28.08 4.40
C GLU A 191 11.93 -26.97 4.56
N ILE A 192 11.49 -25.71 4.70
CA ILE A 192 12.39 -24.58 4.95
C ILE A 192 13.11 -24.76 6.30
N ARG A 193 12.39 -25.17 7.35
CA ARG A 193 13.00 -25.46 8.66
C ARG A 193 14.05 -26.57 8.60
N ASN A 194 13.90 -27.55 7.71
CA ASN A 194 14.89 -28.62 7.52
C ASN A 194 16.15 -28.15 6.77
N ILE A 195 16.05 -27.07 5.97
CA ILE A 195 17.20 -26.46 5.29
C ILE A 195 18.07 -25.67 6.29
N LEU A 196 17.48 -24.97 7.27
CA LEU A 196 18.21 -24.08 8.17
C LEU A 196 19.36 -24.76 8.97
N PRO A 197 19.21 -25.99 9.49
CA PRO A 197 20.31 -26.73 10.12
C PRO A 197 21.50 -27.01 9.20
N GLU A 198 21.32 -27.14 7.88
CA GLU A 198 22.42 -27.32 6.91
C GLU A 198 23.40 -26.15 6.93
N PHE A 199 22.94 -24.98 7.40
CA PHE A 199 23.69 -23.73 7.49
C PHE A 199 23.97 -23.30 8.94
N ASP A 200 23.78 -24.17 9.93
CA ASP A 200 23.89 -23.85 11.37
C ASP A 200 22.92 -22.76 11.85
N LEU A 201 21.73 -22.65 11.25
CA LEU A 201 20.75 -21.59 11.53
C LEU A 201 19.56 -22.07 12.38
N ARG A 202 19.83 -22.86 13.44
CA ARG A 202 18.77 -23.47 14.27
C ARG A 202 17.90 -22.47 15.04
N MET A 203 18.40 -21.25 15.24
CA MET A 203 17.69 -20.18 15.96
C MET A 203 16.89 -19.26 15.03
N VAL A 204 16.99 -19.45 13.72
CA VAL A 204 16.23 -18.69 12.73
C VAL A 204 14.84 -19.29 12.62
N ASP A 205 13.82 -18.45 12.65
CA ASP A 205 12.43 -18.87 12.53
C ASP A 205 11.96 -18.92 11.06
N VAL A 206 10.81 -19.54 10.80
CA VAL A 206 10.16 -19.54 9.49
C VAL A 206 8.74 -19.02 9.67
N ARG A 207 8.36 -18.02 8.89
CA ARG A 207 7.05 -17.37 8.94
C ARG A 207 6.42 -17.35 7.56
N ILE A 208 5.17 -17.79 7.47
CA ILE A 208 4.39 -17.79 6.24
C ILE A 208 3.13 -16.94 6.47
N PHE A 209 2.89 -15.96 5.60
CA PHE A 209 1.71 -15.10 5.65
C PHE A 209 0.98 -15.08 4.32
N LYS A 210 -0.35 -15.08 4.36
CA LYS A 210 -1.14 -14.70 3.18
C LYS A 210 -1.12 -13.18 3.03
N ASP A 211 -0.98 -12.71 1.81
CA ASP A 211 -1.01 -11.28 1.55
C ASP A 211 -1.59 -10.92 0.17
N ARG A 212 -1.87 -9.63 -0.02
CA ARG A 212 -2.27 -9.06 -1.30
C ARG A 212 -1.18 -9.25 -2.34
N GLY A 213 -1.55 -9.16 -3.62
CA GLY A 213 -0.57 -9.09 -4.70
C GLY A 213 0.45 -7.97 -4.46
N ILE A 214 1.71 -8.25 -4.81
CA ILE A 214 2.85 -7.33 -4.58
C ILE A 214 2.63 -5.97 -5.23
N PHE A 215 2.05 -5.97 -6.43
CA PHE A 215 1.69 -4.74 -7.13
C PHE A 215 0.44 -4.15 -6.49
N CYS A 216 0.64 -3.15 -5.63
CA CYS A 216 -0.43 -2.41 -5.00
C CYS A 216 -0.98 -1.37 -6.00
N GLY A 217 -1.69 -1.83 -7.02
CA GLY A 217 -2.30 -0.94 -8.03
C GLY A 217 -3.73 -0.54 -7.71
N SER A 218 -4.47 -1.31 -6.90
CA SER A 218 -5.92 -1.12 -6.77
C SER A 218 -6.38 -0.85 -5.35
N ARG A 219 -6.94 0.33 -5.13
CA ARG A 219 -8.00 0.54 -4.14
C ARG A 219 -9.07 1.40 -4.79
N SER A 220 -10.30 0.90 -4.87
CA SER A 220 -11.42 1.72 -5.35
C SER A 220 -11.58 2.91 -4.41
N SER A 221 -11.87 4.09 -4.96
CA SER A 221 -12.05 5.35 -4.22
C SER A 221 -13.18 5.33 -3.19
N VAL A 222 -13.95 4.24 -3.11
CA VAL A 222 -15.20 4.10 -2.34
C VAL A 222 -14.97 3.91 -0.83
N GLU A 223 -13.75 3.60 -0.37
CA GLU A 223 -13.48 3.31 1.05
C GLU A 223 -12.83 4.44 1.86
N ARG A 224 -12.79 5.68 1.35
CA ARG A 224 -12.24 6.81 2.12
C ARG A 224 -13.25 7.36 3.14
N GLN A 225 -13.34 6.72 4.30
CA GLN A 225 -13.83 7.36 5.53
C GLN A 225 -12.66 7.45 6.52
N GLY A 226 -11.72 8.38 6.33
CA GLY A 226 -10.63 8.52 7.31
C GLY A 226 -9.58 9.61 7.10
N ILE A 227 -9.39 10.16 5.91
CA ILE A 227 -8.36 11.20 5.71
C ILE A 227 -8.91 12.56 6.18
N SER A 228 -8.42 13.02 7.33
CA SER A 228 -8.91 14.20 8.07
C SER A 228 -8.32 15.54 7.60
N SER A 229 -7.47 15.57 6.57
CA SER A 229 -6.95 16.82 6.01
C SER A 229 -7.72 17.22 4.76
N VAL A 230 -8.46 18.32 4.86
CA VAL A 230 -8.95 19.05 3.68
C VAL A 230 -7.71 19.49 2.90
N PRO A 231 -7.54 19.08 1.62
CA PRO A 231 -6.43 19.56 0.82
C PRO A 231 -6.49 21.09 0.68
N THR A 232 -5.35 21.73 0.48
CA THR A 232 -5.32 23.15 0.14
C THR A 232 -5.67 23.35 -1.35
N VAL A 233 -6.24 24.50 -1.71
CA VAL A 233 -6.72 24.82 -3.07
C VAL A 233 -5.66 24.55 -4.15
N GLU A 234 -4.38 24.82 -3.88
CA GLU A 234 -3.29 24.59 -4.84
C GLU A 234 -2.97 23.10 -5.06
N GLU A 235 -3.24 22.24 -4.08
CA GLU A 235 -3.11 20.77 -4.19
C GLU A 235 -4.27 20.15 -4.98
N GLU A 236 -5.38 20.89 -5.16
CA GLU A 236 -6.59 20.42 -5.84
C GLU A 236 -6.61 20.75 -7.33
N PHE A 237 -5.82 21.74 -7.77
CA PHE A 237 -5.74 22.24 -9.15
C PHE A 237 -4.29 22.33 -9.68
N PRO A 238 -3.49 21.24 -9.67
CA PRO A 238 -2.09 21.35 -10.06
C PRO A 238 -1.96 21.66 -11.57
N ARG A 239 -1.72 22.93 -11.89
CA ARG A 239 -1.26 23.33 -13.23
C ARG A 239 0.13 22.75 -13.51
N SER A 240 0.97 22.72 -12.48
CA SER A 240 2.26 22.05 -12.43
C SER A 240 2.15 20.70 -11.73
N VAL A 241 2.71 19.65 -12.33
CA VAL A 241 2.78 18.32 -11.71
C VAL A 241 4.08 18.19 -10.93
N THR A 242 4.00 17.66 -9.72
CA THR A 242 5.13 17.46 -8.81
C THR A 242 5.15 16.06 -8.20
N ILE A 243 6.24 15.77 -7.48
CA ILE A 243 6.47 14.50 -6.81
C ILE A 243 5.39 14.26 -5.76
N GLY A 244 4.77 13.08 -5.83
CA GLY A 244 3.69 12.71 -4.93
C GLY A 244 2.29 12.95 -5.52
N ASP A 245 2.17 13.57 -6.71
CA ASP A 245 0.86 13.75 -7.34
C ASP A 245 0.26 12.43 -7.84
N ALA A 246 -1.07 12.34 -7.89
CA ALA A 246 -1.77 11.18 -8.44
C ALA A 246 -1.60 11.12 -9.96
N VAL A 247 -1.13 9.99 -10.48
CA VAL A 247 -1.01 9.79 -11.92
C VAL A 247 -1.62 8.45 -12.31
N GLY A 248 -2.43 8.44 -13.37
CA GLY A 248 -3.11 7.22 -13.81
C GLY A 248 -3.45 7.23 -15.29
N ALA A 249 -3.77 6.06 -15.83
CA ALA A 249 -4.29 5.95 -17.20
C ALA A 249 -5.55 6.82 -17.38
N HIS A 250 -5.69 7.41 -18.55
CA HIS A 250 -6.83 8.28 -18.85
C HIS A 250 -8.16 7.51 -18.70
N ASN A 251 -9.12 8.11 -18.00
CA ASN A 251 -10.40 7.49 -17.62
C ASN A 251 -10.29 6.21 -16.77
N SER A 252 -9.14 5.94 -16.15
CA SER A 252 -9.00 4.82 -15.24
C SER A 252 -9.40 5.17 -13.80
N SER A 253 -9.86 4.14 -13.09
CA SER A 253 -10.04 4.20 -11.64
C SER A 253 -8.74 3.89 -10.88
N ILE A 254 -7.75 3.32 -11.57
CA ILE A 254 -6.43 2.96 -11.07
C ILE A 254 -5.49 4.16 -11.22
N TYR A 255 -4.68 4.39 -10.20
CA TYR A 255 -3.66 5.43 -10.21
C TYR A 255 -2.51 5.02 -9.29
N GLY A 256 -1.38 5.66 -9.50
CA GLY A 256 -0.23 5.64 -8.63
C GLY A 256 0.27 7.04 -8.36
N THR A 257 1.56 7.11 -8.06
CA THR A 257 2.29 8.31 -7.71
C THR A 257 3.18 8.76 -8.87
N PHE A 258 3.16 10.06 -9.14
CA PHE A 258 4.16 10.72 -9.96
C PHE A 258 5.48 10.79 -9.19
N GLY A 259 6.47 10.01 -9.62
CA GLY A 259 7.75 9.89 -8.94
C GLY A 259 8.63 11.12 -9.09
N GLY A 260 8.59 11.77 -10.25
CA GLY A 260 9.32 13.00 -10.51
C GLY A 260 9.69 13.20 -11.97
N TRP A 261 10.38 14.29 -12.23
CA TRP A 261 10.82 14.71 -13.56
C TRP A 261 12.22 14.19 -13.88
N LEU A 262 12.39 13.64 -15.08
CA LEU A 262 13.65 13.26 -15.68
C LEU A 262 13.96 14.15 -16.89
N GLU A 263 15.24 14.39 -17.12
CA GLU A 263 15.74 14.93 -18.38
C GLU A 263 16.52 13.86 -19.11
N ILE A 264 16.24 13.70 -20.40
CA ILE A 264 16.84 12.68 -21.26
C ILE A 264 17.49 13.36 -22.45
N GLN A 265 18.71 12.95 -22.75
CA GLN A 265 19.44 13.33 -23.95
C GLN A 265 19.75 12.09 -24.78
N GLN A 266 19.30 12.10 -26.03
CA GLN A 266 19.44 10.98 -26.95
C GLN A 266 20.89 10.83 -27.41
N ASN A 267 21.47 11.91 -27.92
CA ASN A 267 22.87 12.01 -28.36
C ASN A 267 23.52 13.28 -27.77
N PRO A 268 24.86 13.38 -27.69
CA PRO A 268 25.54 14.54 -27.10
C PRO A 268 25.11 15.91 -27.65
N ASP A 269 24.73 15.96 -28.93
CA ASP A 269 24.28 17.19 -29.61
C ASP A 269 22.76 17.42 -29.59
N SER A 270 21.99 16.47 -29.05
CA SER A 270 20.53 16.59 -28.97
C SER A 270 20.07 17.45 -27.80
N GLU A 271 18.94 18.12 -27.97
CA GLU A 271 18.28 18.86 -26.90
C GLU A 271 17.81 17.91 -25.79
N TRP A 272 17.89 18.39 -24.55
CA TRP A 272 17.34 17.72 -23.39
C TRP A 272 15.82 17.75 -23.45
N GLN A 273 15.20 16.58 -23.33
CA GLN A 273 13.75 16.45 -23.27
C GLN A 273 13.31 16.03 -21.89
N GLN A 274 12.20 16.59 -21.44
CA GLN A 274 11.65 16.39 -20.11
C GLN A 274 10.55 15.33 -20.13
N PHE A 275 10.59 14.45 -19.15
CA PHE A 275 9.64 13.37 -18.98
C PHE A 275 9.24 13.23 -17.51
N GLY A 276 7.98 12.92 -17.25
CA GLY A 276 7.54 12.43 -15.95
C GLY A 276 7.89 10.96 -15.78
N LEU A 277 8.12 10.52 -14.54
CA LEU A 277 8.40 9.14 -14.17
C LEU A 277 7.30 8.60 -13.26
N THR A 278 6.81 7.40 -13.54
CA THR A 278 5.94 6.63 -12.64
C THR A 278 6.14 5.13 -12.89
N CYS A 279 5.41 4.28 -12.17
CA CYS A 279 5.36 2.84 -12.46
C CYS A 279 4.49 2.56 -13.68
N ARG A 280 4.89 1.58 -14.49
CA ARG A 280 4.15 1.18 -15.69
C ARG A 280 2.76 0.70 -15.33
N HIS A 281 2.62 -0.08 -14.26
CA HIS A 281 1.31 -0.58 -13.81
C HIS A 281 0.30 0.50 -13.39
N CYS A 282 0.75 1.73 -13.15
CA CYS A 282 -0.13 2.83 -12.78
C CYS A 282 -0.80 3.47 -14.01
N VAL A 283 -0.20 3.33 -15.18
CA VAL A 283 -0.63 4.02 -16.42
C VAL A 283 -1.07 3.06 -17.52
N PHE A 284 -1.11 1.77 -17.21
CA PHE A 284 -1.63 0.71 -18.06
C PHE A 284 -2.52 -0.20 -17.23
N ASP A 285 -3.82 -0.14 -17.47
CA ASP A 285 -4.84 -0.93 -16.75
C ASP A 285 -4.58 -2.44 -16.82
N HIS A 286 -3.76 -2.90 -17.79
CA HIS A 286 -3.45 -4.32 -18.01
C HIS A 286 -1.99 -4.71 -17.77
N ALA A 287 -1.11 -3.76 -17.42
CA ALA A 287 0.31 -4.06 -17.36
C ALA A 287 0.63 -5.17 -16.34
N PHE A 288 -0.20 -5.30 -15.29
CA PHE A 288 -0.03 -6.33 -14.26
C PHE A 288 -1.36 -6.94 -13.74
N THR A 289 -2.53 -6.58 -14.29
CA THR A 289 -3.78 -7.33 -14.01
C THR A 289 -3.75 -8.75 -14.55
N ASP A 290 -2.83 -9.03 -15.48
CA ASP A 290 -2.59 -10.34 -16.08
C ASP A 290 -1.52 -11.15 -15.33
N LEU A 291 -1.16 -10.78 -14.08
CA LEU A 291 -0.51 -11.72 -13.15
C LEU A 291 -1.55 -12.69 -12.58
N GLU A 292 -2.27 -13.39 -13.47
CA GLU A 292 -3.03 -14.55 -13.07
C GLU A 292 -2.03 -15.64 -12.66
N ILE A 293 -2.03 -15.96 -11.35
CA ILE A 293 -1.35 -17.16 -10.87
C ILE A 293 -2.22 -18.33 -11.32
N TYR A 294 -1.94 -18.84 -12.52
CA TYR A 294 -2.55 -20.07 -12.99
C TYR A 294 -2.15 -21.23 -12.08
N GLU A 295 -3.11 -22.05 -11.67
CA GLU A 295 -2.86 -23.19 -10.80
C GLU A 295 -1.99 -24.22 -11.52
N THR A 296 -2.10 -24.26 -12.85
CA THR A 296 -1.34 -25.17 -13.71
C THR A 296 -0.78 -24.49 -14.95
N LYS A 297 0.30 -25.08 -15.48
CA LYS A 297 0.87 -24.69 -16.78
C LYS A 297 -0.16 -24.79 -17.92
N ASP A 298 -1.09 -25.73 -17.84
CA ASP A 298 -2.10 -25.97 -18.87
C ASP A 298 -3.18 -24.88 -18.92
N GLU A 299 -3.55 -24.31 -17.77
CA GLU A 299 -4.44 -23.15 -17.69
C GLU A 299 -3.80 -21.90 -18.31
N ALA A 300 -2.53 -21.67 -18.00
CA ALA A 300 -1.77 -20.58 -18.60
C ALA A 300 -1.67 -20.74 -20.13
N LEU A 301 -1.41 -21.97 -20.60
CA LEU A 301 -1.35 -22.28 -22.04
C LEU A 301 -2.70 -22.15 -22.74
N LYS A 302 -3.81 -22.43 -22.05
CA LYS A 302 -5.17 -22.26 -22.59
C LYS A 302 -5.49 -20.78 -22.82
N HIS A 303 -5.19 -19.91 -21.86
CA HIS A 303 -5.36 -18.46 -21.99
C HIS A 303 -4.51 -17.87 -23.13
N VAL A 304 -3.29 -18.38 -23.31
CA VAL A 304 -2.39 -17.96 -24.40
C VAL A 304 -2.95 -18.35 -25.77
N ARG A 305 -3.51 -19.55 -25.93
CA ARG A 305 -4.08 -20.02 -27.20
C ARG A 305 -5.24 -19.16 -27.69
N ASP A 306 -6.02 -18.61 -26.76
CA ASP A 306 -7.14 -17.74 -27.08
C ASP A 306 -6.69 -16.32 -27.52
N LYS A 307 -5.41 -15.95 -27.30
CA LYS A 307 -4.83 -14.63 -27.64
C LYS A 307 -3.85 -14.64 -28.85
N THR A 308 -3.49 -15.81 -29.41
CA THR A 308 -2.36 -15.95 -30.35
C THR A 308 -2.60 -15.64 -31.84
N ASP A 309 -3.79 -15.21 -32.26
CA ASP A 309 -4.10 -15.03 -33.70
C ASP A 309 -3.41 -13.82 -34.39
N ASP A 310 -2.60 -12.99 -33.69
CA ASP A 310 -2.11 -11.71 -34.25
C ASP A 310 -0.59 -11.45 -34.10
N PHE A 311 0.25 -12.47 -34.26
CA PHE A 311 1.69 -12.41 -33.91
C PHE A 311 2.68 -11.90 -34.99
N ASN A 312 2.25 -11.61 -36.23
CA ASN A 312 3.19 -11.55 -37.37
C ASN A 312 3.59 -10.15 -37.90
N ASN A 313 3.27 -9.03 -37.26
CA ASN A 313 3.73 -7.70 -37.70
C ASN A 313 4.26 -6.84 -36.54
N ARG A 314 5.59 -6.62 -36.46
CA ARG A 314 6.23 -5.78 -35.42
C ARG A 314 6.94 -4.54 -36.00
N THR A 315 6.43 -3.37 -35.61
CA THR A 315 7.13 -2.09 -35.42
C THR A 315 7.51 -1.96 -33.92
N PRO A 316 8.27 -0.92 -33.46
CA PRO A 316 8.78 -0.83 -32.08
C PRO A 316 7.67 -1.06 -31.07
N ASN A 317 7.92 -1.81 -29.99
CA ASN A 317 6.94 -2.28 -29.00
C ASN A 317 5.87 -1.22 -28.65
N ILE A 318 4.79 -1.24 -29.41
CA ILE A 318 3.62 -0.38 -29.36
C ILE A 318 2.48 -1.40 -29.38
N THR A 319 2.21 -2.02 -28.23
CA THR A 319 1.26 -3.13 -28.13
C THR A 319 -0.16 -2.71 -27.77
N GLU A 320 -0.40 -1.42 -27.49
CA GLU A 320 -1.70 -0.91 -27.06
C GLU A 320 -2.17 0.32 -27.86
N ASP A 321 -3.50 0.44 -27.98
CA ASP A 321 -4.24 1.48 -28.69
C ASP A 321 -3.76 2.88 -28.26
N PRO A 322 -3.60 3.85 -29.17
CA PRO A 322 -3.33 5.25 -28.84
C PRO A 322 -4.17 5.82 -27.69
N ALA A 323 -5.42 5.37 -27.53
CA ALA A 323 -6.30 5.80 -26.44
C ALA A 323 -5.85 5.32 -25.04
N GLN A 324 -5.14 4.19 -24.94
CA GLN A 324 -4.61 3.62 -23.69
C GLN A 324 -3.27 4.25 -23.26
N ARG A 325 -2.78 5.26 -23.99
CA ARG A 325 -1.52 5.94 -23.67
C ARG A 325 -1.69 7.28 -23.02
N ASN A 326 -2.89 7.85 -23.09
CA ASN A 326 -3.15 9.13 -22.44
C ASN A 326 -3.11 8.94 -20.93
N VAL A 327 -2.58 9.93 -20.24
CA VAL A 327 -2.34 9.88 -18.80
C VAL A 327 -2.93 11.14 -18.18
N ASP A 328 -3.61 10.93 -17.07
CA ASP A 328 -4.22 11.98 -16.26
C ASP A 328 -3.34 12.25 -15.04
N CYS A 329 -3.17 13.52 -14.70
CA CYS A 329 -2.55 13.98 -13.46
C CYS A 329 -3.23 15.29 -13.04
N PRO A 330 -3.94 15.37 -11.90
CA PRO A 330 -4.30 14.23 -11.06
C PRO A 330 -5.17 13.24 -11.84
N SER A 331 -5.25 11.98 -11.41
CA SER A 331 -6.13 10.99 -12.06
C SER A 331 -7.59 11.47 -12.08
N LEU A 332 -8.35 11.12 -13.14
CA LEU A 332 -9.76 11.51 -13.23
C LEU A 332 -10.59 10.99 -12.05
N SER A 333 -10.28 9.78 -11.56
CA SER A 333 -10.92 9.22 -10.37
C SER A 333 -10.70 10.07 -9.12
N ARG A 334 -9.52 10.69 -8.98
CA ARG A 334 -9.25 11.64 -7.90
C ARG A 334 -10.03 12.93 -8.07
N VAL A 335 -10.10 13.49 -9.29
CA VAL A 335 -10.91 14.68 -9.57
C VAL A 335 -12.38 14.43 -9.22
N GLN A 336 -12.91 13.27 -9.62
CA GLN A 336 -14.29 12.88 -9.32
C GLN A 336 -14.52 12.72 -7.81
N TYR A 337 -13.59 12.07 -7.10
CA TYR A 337 -13.65 11.95 -5.65
C TYR A 337 -13.73 13.31 -4.95
N LEU A 338 -12.92 14.29 -5.37
CA LEU A 338 -12.94 15.63 -4.79
C LEU A 338 -14.29 16.33 -5.02
N ILE A 339 -14.85 16.23 -6.23
CA ILE A 339 -16.19 16.76 -6.55
C ILE A 339 -17.23 16.17 -5.61
N ASP A 340 -17.24 14.85 -5.43
CA ASP A 340 -18.23 14.18 -4.60
C ASP A 340 -18.03 14.50 -3.11
N TYR A 341 -16.77 14.60 -2.66
CA TYR A 341 -16.42 15.04 -1.31
C TYR A 341 -16.94 16.45 -1.00
N TYR A 342 -16.74 17.42 -1.89
CA TYR A 342 -17.23 18.79 -1.67
C TYR A 342 -18.76 18.85 -1.68
N ARG A 343 -19.43 18.08 -2.54
CA ARG A 343 -20.89 17.94 -2.52
C ARG A 343 -21.40 17.40 -1.19
N ASP A 344 -20.84 16.28 -0.72
CA ASP A 344 -21.20 15.68 0.56
C ASP A 344 -20.96 16.65 1.73
N ARG A 345 -19.83 17.38 1.73
CA ARG A 345 -19.57 18.37 2.79
C ARG A 345 -20.54 19.53 2.80
N ILE A 346 -20.96 20.02 1.63
CA ILE A 346 -21.99 21.05 1.50
C ILE A 346 -23.32 20.52 2.05
N ASP A 347 -23.72 19.32 1.64
CA ASP A 347 -24.97 18.69 2.08
C ASP A 347 -24.96 18.42 3.59
N LYS A 348 -23.85 17.90 4.11
CA LYS A 348 -23.63 17.69 5.55
C LYS A 348 -23.76 19.00 6.31
N LYS A 349 -23.07 20.07 5.91
CA LYS A 349 -23.19 21.39 6.55
C LYS A 349 -24.61 21.93 6.53
N ARG A 350 -25.37 21.72 5.43
CA ARG A 350 -26.77 22.13 5.34
C ARG A 350 -27.69 21.30 6.21
N SER A 351 -27.36 20.03 6.42
CA SER A 351 -28.11 19.10 7.27
C SER A 351 -27.85 19.28 8.78
N GLU A 352 -26.78 19.98 9.15
CA GLU A 352 -26.43 20.27 10.55
C GLU A 352 -27.60 20.98 11.26
N GLU A 353 -27.98 20.47 12.43
CA GLU A 353 -29.11 21.01 13.20
C GLU A 353 -28.90 22.48 13.56
N SER A 354 -27.66 22.90 13.85
CA SER A 354 -27.30 24.29 14.09
C SER A 354 -27.57 25.18 12.87
N PHE A 355 -27.26 24.69 11.67
CA PHE A 355 -27.53 25.42 10.43
C PHE A 355 -29.03 25.52 10.18
N ARG A 356 -29.76 24.41 10.29
CA ARG A 356 -31.22 24.36 10.07
C ARG A 356 -32.00 25.26 11.03
N LYS A 357 -31.64 25.27 12.32
CA LYS A 357 -32.25 26.15 13.32
C LYS A 357 -32.02 27.63 13.00
N LEU A 358 -30.81 28.01 12.60
CA LEU A 358 -30.51 29.38 12.19
C LEU A 358 -31.28 29.78 10.92
N GLU A 359 -31.43 28.86 9.98
CA GLU A 359 -32.21 29.08 8.75
C GLU A 359 -33.70 29.28 9.03
N GLU A 360 -34.27 28.53 9.98
CA GLU A 360 -35.66 28.67 10.43
C GLU A 360 -35.90 30.01 11.14
N ILE A 361 -35.06 30.36 12.12
CA ILE A 361 -35.14 31.66 12.83
C ILE A 361 -35.03 32.83 11.84
N ARG A 362 -34.15 32.72 10.84
CA ARG A 362 -34.00 33.73 9.79
C ARG A 362 -35.24 33.84 8.89
N ARG A 363 -35.92 32.73 8.61
CA ARG A 363 -37.18 32.75 7.84
C ARG A 363 -38.31 33.42 8.63
N GLU A 364 -38.30 33.32 9.95
CA GLU A 364 -39.32 33.88 10.84
C GLU A 364 -39.06 35.34 11.23
N GLY A 365 -37.83 35.85 11.09
CA GLY A 365 -37.49 37.24 11.40
C GLY A 365 -35.99 37.57 11.34
N SER A 366 -35.62 38.72 11.89
CA SER A 366 -34.21 39.14 11.99
C SER A 366 -33.46 38.34 13.06
N LEU A 367 -32.29 37.80 12.71
CA LEU A 367 -31.40 37.13 13.66
C LEU A 367 -30.84 38.13 14.69
N PRO A 368 -30.83 37.79 16.00
CA PRO A 368 -30.02 38.46 17.01
C PRO A 368 -28.54 38.55 16.60
N GLU A 369 -27.82 39.56 17.06
CA GLU A 369 -26.46 39.89 16.61
C GLU A 369 -25.47 38.71 16.73
N ASP A 370 -25.56 37.94 17.81
CA ASP A 370 -24.73 36.76 18.07
C ASP A 370 -25.04 35.60 17.11
N LEU A 371 -26.31 35.41 16.76
CA LEU A 371 -26.75 34.40 15.80
C LEU A 371 -26.49 34.83 14.35
N ALA A 372 -26.57 36.13 14.07
CA ALA A 372 -26.23 36.70 12.77
C ALA A 372 -24.74 36.48 12.44
N LYS A 373 -23.85 36.63 13.43
CA LYS A 373 -22.42 36.32 13.26
C LYS A 373 -22.17 34.84 12.98
N LYS A 374 -22.84 33.93 13.70
CA LYS A 374 -22.76 32.49 13.44
C LYS A 374 -23.28 32.13 12.05
N TRP A 375 -24.41 32.71 11.66
CA TRP A 375 -24.97 32.55 10.31
C TRP A 375 -24.01 33.02 9.22
N ALA A 376 -23.40 34.19 9.39
CA ALA A 376 -22.40 34.71 8.46
C ALA A 376 -21.22 33.74 8.30
N GLY A 377 -20.68 33.19 9.39
CA GLY A 377 -19.61 32.20 9.32
C GLY A 377 -20.02 30.88 8.65
N HIS A 378 -21.27 30.43 8.83
CA HIS A 378 -21.79 29.27 8.08
C HIS A 378 -21.91 29.56 6.58
N MET A 379 -22.38 30.75 6.21
CA MET A 379 -22.52 31.17 4.81
C MET A 379 -21.18 31.39 4.13
N GLU A 380 -20.19 31.96 4.82
CA GLU A 380 -18.81 32.08 4.35
C GLU A 380 -18.24 30.69 4.05
N ALA A 381 -18.31 29.76 5.02
CA ALA A 381 -17.83 28.40 4.80
C ALA A 381 -18.57 27.66 3.66
N LEU A 382 -19.88 27.86 3.49
CA LEU A 382 -20.63 27.29 2.36
C LEU A 382 -20.26 27.94 1.03
N SER A 383 -20.00 29.24 1.02
CA SER A 383 -19.52 29.97 -0.15
C SER A 383 -18.15 29.44 -0.57
N ASP A 384 -17.23 29.26 0.37
CA ASP A 384 -15.89 28.73 0.10
C ASP A 384 -15.98 27.32 -0.49
N LEU A 385 -16.75 26.41 0.14
CA LEU A 385 -16.95 25.05 -0.39
C LEU A 385 -17.60 25.08 -1.78
N GLY A 386 -18.58 25.96 -2.00
CA GLY A 386 -19.26 26.12 -3.29
C GLY A 386 -18.34 26.63 -4.40
N ASN A 387 -17.44 27.57 -4.06
CA ASN A 387 -16.44 28.08 -4.99
C ASN A 387 -15.45 26.98 -5.41
N HIS A 388 -14.90 26.22 -4.45
CA HIS A 388 -14.01 25.09 -4.76
C HIS A 388 -14.69 24.03 -5.64
N LEU A 389 -15.95 23.69 -5.33
CA LEU A 389 -16.72 22.75 -6.16
C LEU A 389 -16.90 23.27 -7.59
N ALA A 390 -17.26 24.54 -7.76
CA ALA A 390 -17.43 25.15 -9.08
C ALA A 390 -16.11 25.18 -9.88
N GLU A 391 -14.99 25.42 -9.22
CA GLU A 391 -13.66 25.36 -9.81
C GLU A 391 -13.29 23.93 -10.23
N LEU A 392 -13.56 22.91 -9.41
CA LEU A 392 -13.35 21.48 -9.76
C LEU A 392 -14.20 21.04 -10.94
N GLU A 393 -15.46 21.46 -10.98
CA GLU A 393 -16.34 21.19 -12.11
C GLU A 393 -15.90 21.92 -13.37
N ALA A 394 -15.37 23.16 -13.26
CA ALA A 394 -14.77 23.86 -14.38
C ALA A 394 -13.51 23.14 -14.88
N TYR A 395 -12.60 22.78 -13.98
CA TYR A 395 -11.36 22.05 -14.26
C TYR A 395 -11.64 20.72 -14.98
N LYS A 396 -12.62 19.95 -14.49
CA LYS A 396 -13.08 18.71 -15.13
C LYS A 396 -13.67 18.98 -16.52
N ARG A 397 -14.53 20.00 -16.68
CA ARG A 397 -15.14 20.35 -17.98
C ARG A 397 -14.13 20.78 -19.02
N THR A 398 -13.03 21.42 -18.62
CA THR A 398 -11.96 21.84 -19.53
C THR A 398 -10.89 20.76 -19.74
N ASN A 399 -11.11 19.53 -19.23
CA ASN A 399 -10.12 18.46 -19.22
C ASN A 399 -8.75 18.89 -18.67
N GLY A 400 -8.74 19.75 -17.63
CA GLY A 400 -7.51 20.29 -17.07
C GLY A 400 -6.60 19.22 -16.43
N TYR A 401 -7.14 18.03 -16.18
CA TYR A 401 -6.46 16.86 -15.63
C TYR A 401 -5.66 16.07 -16.68
N GLU A 402 -5.94 16.23 -17.98
CA GLU A 402 -5.16 15.60 -19.04
C GLU A 402 -3.71 16.08 -18.96
N PHE A 403 -2.80 15.14 -18.68
CA PHE A 403 -1.40 15.47 -18.46
C PHE A 403 -0.58 15.32 -19.73
N GLY A 404 -0.76 14.22 -20.45
CA GLY A 404 0.01 13.89 -21.64
C GLY A 404 -0.13 12.44 -22.01
N TRP A 405 0.94 11.82 -22.50
CA TRP A 405 0.93 10.42 -22.93
C TRP A 405 2.17 9.64 -22.50
N VAL A 406 2.07 8.32 -22.42
CA VAL A 406 3.22 7.43 -22.23
C VAL A 406 4.10 7.46 -23.47
N TRP A 407 5.35 7.91 -23.31
CA TRP A 407 6.34 8.00 -24.39
C TRP A 407 7.18 6.74 -24.52
N ALA A 408 7.61 6.18 -23.39
CA ALA A 408 8.35 4.93 -23.32
C ALA A 408 8.08 4.24 -21.98
N ASP A 409 8.30 2.93 -21.93
CA ASP A 409 8.13 2.14 -20.72
C ASP A 409 9.13 0.98 -20.70
N SER A 410 9.17 0.26 -19.58
CA SER A 410 10.03 -0.91 -19.42
C SER A 410 9.71 -2.08 -20.36
N GLY A 411 8.49 -2.14 -20.91
CA GLY A 411 8.00 -3.16 -21.84
C GLY A 411 7.72 -4.53 -21.20
N ASP A 412 6.98 -5.37 -21.92
CA ASP A 412 6.69 -6.78 -21.52
C ASP A 412 7.79 -7.76 -21.97
N GLY A 413 8.99 -7.26 -22.25
CA GLY A 413 10.02 -8.01 -22.97
C GLY A 413 10.33 -9.38 -22.31
N PRO A 414 10.65 -10.42 -23.10
CA PRO A 414 11.15 -11.71 -22.60
C PRO A 414 12.56 -11.60 -22.00
N GLN A 415 13.05 -10.38 -21.76
CA GLN A 415 14.36 -10.15 -21.23
C GLN A 415 14.39 -10.76 -19.83
N SER A 416 15.27 -11.74 -19.66
CA SER A 416 15.65 -12.34 -18.38
C SER A 416 16.37 -11.29 -17.53
N THR A 417 15.69 -10.22 -17.15
CA THR A 417 16.20 -9.27 -16.17
C THR A 417 16.13 -9.96 -14.81
N THR A 418 17.20 -9.86 -14.03
CA THR A 418 17.25 -10.38 -12.65
C THR A 418 16.45 -9.52 -11.68
N LYS A 419 15.77 -8.47 -12.19
CA LYS A 419 15.05 -7.43 -11.48
C LYS A 419 13.73 -7.14 -12.21
N ILE A 420 12.72 -6.73 -11.47
CA ILE A 420 11.48 -6.16 -11.98
C ILE A 420 11.77 -4.73 -12.43
N MET A 421 11.43 -4.48 -13.69
CA MET A 421 11.49 -3.14 -14.28
C MET A 421 10.05 -2.71 -14.53
N ASP A 422 9.56 -1.84 -13.66
CA ASP A 422 8.19 -1.35 -13.70
C ASP A 422 8.22 0.19 -13.68
N TRP A 423 8.52 0.76 -14.85
CA TRP A 423 8.62 2.19 -15.04
C TRP A 423 7.99 2.62 -16.36
N ALA A 424 7.43 3.82 -16.37
CA ALA A 424 6.92 4.50 -17.55
C ALA A 424 7.38 5.97 -17.55
N LEU A 425 7.76 6.44 -18.74
CA LEU A 425 8.12 7.82 -19.04
C LEU A 425 6.95 8.53 -19.71
N LEU A 426 6.55 9.64 -19.11
CA LEU A 426 5.38 10.41 -19.50
C LEU A 426 5.82 11.68 -20.22
N LYS A 427 5.30 11.92 -21.42
CA LYS A 427 5.52 13.18 -22.13
C LYS A 427 4.33 14.10 -21.88
N PRO A 428 4.51 15.22 -21.16
CA PRO A 428 3.43 16.14 -20.85
C PRO A 428 2.98 16.92 -22.10
N HIS A 429 1.73 17.39 -22.07
CA HIS A 429 1.29 18.46 -22.96
C HIS A 429 2.10 19.75 -22.68
N PRO A 430 2.31 20.62 -23.69
CA PRO A 430 3.11 21.84 -23.52
C PRO A 430 2.62 22.76 -22.39
N ASN A 431 1.32 22.77 -22.10
CA ASN A 431 0.70 23.54 -21.03
C ASN A 431 0.74 22.85 -19.65
N ARG A 432 1.36 21.69 -19.54
CA ARG A 432 1.54 20.91 -18.28
C ARG A 432 3.02 20.71 -17.92
N ALA A 433 3.94 21.02 -18.84
CA ALA A 433 5.38 20.86 -18.68
C ALA A 433 5.98 21.97 -17.80
N PHE A 434 5.71 21.91 -16.49
CA PHE A 434 6.30 22.79 -15.48
C PHE A 434 7.16 21.96 -14.53
N PRO A 435 8.33 21.47 -14.98
CA PRO A 435 9.12 20.54 -14.22
C PRO A 435 9.64 21.19 -12.95
N PHE A 436 9.45 20.49 -11.84
CA PHE A 436 9.95 20.90 -10.54
C PHE A 436 10.12 19.66 -9.67
N ASN A 437 11.37 19.32 -9.36
CA ASN A 437 11.70 18.26 -8.41
C ASN A 437 12.14 18.89 -7.09
N GLU A 438 11.31 19.76 -6.53
CA GLU A 438 11.49 20.20 -5.15
C GLU A 438 10.33 19.71 -4.30
N PHE A 439 10.66 19.39 -3.06
CA PHE A 439 9.70 18.86 -2.12
C PHE A 439 8.90 20.00 -1.48
N ALA A 440 7.87 20.48 -2.18
CA ALA A 440 6.99 21.54 -1.68
C ALA A 440 6.30 21.18 -0.34
N LEU A 441 6.12 19.88 -0.08
CA LEU A 441 5.23 19.32 0.94
C LEU A 441 5.89 18.88 2.26
N PHE A 442 7.21 18.97 2.41
CA PHE A 442 7.85 18.53 3.67
C PHE A 442 7.49 19.40 4.89
N ARG A 443 6.87 20.57 4.70
CA ARG A 443 6.46 21.45 5.81
C ARG A 443 5.62 20.73 6.87
N SER A 444 4.87 19.68 6.50
CA SER A 444 4.04 18.87 7.39
C SER A 444 4.82 17.93 8.34
N LEU A 445 6.10 17.64 8.09
CA LEU A 445 6.90 16.67 8.88
C LEU A 445 7.56 17.26 10.15
N GLY A 446 7.41 18.56 10.39
CA GLY A 446 7.99 19.23 11.56
C GLY A 446 9.50 18.98 11.72
N SER A 447 9.92 18.43 12.86
CA SER A 447 11.33 18.15 13.19
C SER A 447 11.98 16.98 12.44
N HIS A 448 11.19 16.20 11.68
CA HIS A 448 11.65 15.02 10.94
C HIS A 448 11.76 15.28 9.44
N GLN A 449 11.73 16.55 9.04
CA GLN A 449 11.98 16.97 7.67
C GLN A 449 13.38 16.52 7.24
N PRO A 450 13.53 15.95 6.04
CA PRO A 450 14.83 15.83 5.41
C PRO A 450 15.54 17.19 5.47
N LYS A 451 16.81 17.21 5.86
CA LYS A 451 17.58 18.46 6.01
C LYS A 451 17.65 19.26 4.70
N ALA A 452 17.39 18.59 3.58
CA ALA A 452 17.05 19.16 2.30
C ALA A 452 15.70 19.92 2.34
N HIS A 453 15.62 21.01 3.11
CA HIS A 453 14.47 21.93 3.05
C HIS A 453 14.34 22.61 1.67
N ILE A 454 15.36 22.49 0.80
CA ILE A 454 15.42 22.99 -0.60
C ILE A 454 16.38 22.11 -1.43
N GLY A 455 16.27 20.77 -1.34
CA GLY A 455 17.22 19.86 -1.99
C GLY A 455 16.76 19.38 -3.35
N LYS A 456 17.58 19.61 -4.37
CA LYS A 456 17.48 18.94 -5.66
C LYS A 456 17.68 17.44 -5.46
N ILE A 457 16.91 16.63 -6.19
CA ILE A 457 17.04 15.19 -6.15
C ILE A 457 18.30 14.75 -6.88
N GLU A 458 19.19 14.03 -6.21
CA GLU A 458 20.44 13.49 -6.79
C GLU A 458 20.33 12.00 -7.09
N ALA A 459 20.94 11.54 -8.18
CA ALA A 459 20.88 10.16 -8.62
C ALA A 459 22.08 9.41 -8.05
N GLY A 460 21.82 8.21 -7.58
CA GLY A 460 22.86 7.30 -7.13
C GLY A 460 23.17 7.50 -5.65
N ILE A 461 22.81 6.48 -4.88
CA ILE A 461 23.18 6.36 -3.48
C ILE A 461 23.77 4.97 -3.26
N MET A 462 24.85 4.92 -2.50
CA MET A 462 25.34 3.64 -1.99
C MET A 462 24.54 3.29 -0.74
N LEU A 463 23.66 2.29 -0.86
CA LEU A 463 22.81 1.86 0.25
C LEU A 463 23.62 1.11 1.31
N SER A 464 23.60 1.63 2.53
CA SER A 464 24.22 1.03 3.71
C SER A 464 23.21 0.26 4.56
N VAL A 465 23.70 -0.62 5.44
CA VAL A 465 22.85 -1.45 6.32
C VAL A 465 21.99 -0.55 7.20
N GLU A 466 20.68 -0.85 7.25
CA GLU A 466 19.68 -0.09 8.01
C GLU A 466 19.57 1.40 7.64
N GLN A 467 20.06 1.79 6.46
CA GLN A 467 19.98 3.17 6.02
C GLN A 467 18.55 3.68 6.03
N GLU A 468 18.35 4.88 6.57
CA GLU A 468 17.05 5.50 6.56
C GLU A 468 16.67 5.97 5.17
N LEU A 469 15.47 5.57 4.75
CA LEU A 469 14.87 5.93 3.49
C LEU A 469 13.50 6.56 3.74
N PHE A 470 13.20 7.57 2.94
CA PHE A 470 11.95 8.29 2.89
C PHE A 470 11.31 8.04 1.54
N LYS A 471 9.99 8.04 1.49
CA LYS A 471 9.23 8.11 0.24
C LYS A 471 8.18 9.20 0.35
N ASN A 472 7.76 9.75 -0.78
CA ASN A 472 6.58 10.62 -0.87
C ASN A 472 5.58 9.98 -1.85
N GLY A 473 4.56 9.32 -1.31
CA GLY A 473 3.50 8.70 -2.08
C GLY A 473 2.22 9.52 -2.06
N PHE A 474 1.40 9.40 -3.09
CA PHE A 474 0.16 10.15 -3.19
C PHE A 474 -0.82 9.82 -2.06
N GLU A 475 -0.94 8.56 -1.64
CA GLU A 475 -1.93 8.17 -0.65
C GLU A 475 -1.43 8.34 0.78
N THR A 476 -0.18 7.97 1.04
CA THR A 476 0.37 7.99 2.40
C THR A 476 1.22 9.22 2.69
N GLY A 477 1.44 10.08 1.69
CA GLY A 477 2.34 11.20 1.77
C GLY A 477 3.75 10.73 2.08
N VAL A 478 4.41 11.47 2.98
CA VAL A 478 5.78 11.17 3.36
C VAL A 478 5.84 10.16 4.49
N THR A 479 6.53 9.06 4.24
CA THR A 479 6.76 7.99 5.22
C THR A 479 8.24 7.68 5.33
N ARG A 480 8.65 7.09 6.46
CA ARG A 480 10.04 6.77 6.79
C ARG A 480 10.20 5.28 7.09
N GLY A 481 11.20 4.68 6.48
CA GLY A 481 11.57 3.29 6.66
C GLY A 481 13.08 3.09 6.73
N LYS A 482 13.49 1.84 6.91
CA LYS A 482 14.89 1.41 6.91
C LYS A 482 15.15 0.45 5.76
N TYR A 483 16.23 0.66 5.04
CA TYR A 483 16.68 -0.26 4.02
C TYR A 483 17.07 -1.63 4.62
N ASN A 484 16.57 -2.70 4.00
CA ASN A 484 16.98 -4.06 4.31
C ASN A 484 18.04 -4.51 3.28
N SER A 485 19.25 -4.79 3.75
CA SER A 485 20.37 -5.16 2.89
C SER A 485 20.31 -6.60 2.36
N LEU A 486 19.41 -7.43 2.90
CA LEU A 486 19.18 -8.78 2.41
C LEU A 486 18.17 -8.74 1.26
N ALA A 487 18.58 -9.17 0.07
CA ALA A 487 17.72 -9.17 -1.12
C ALA A 487 16.51 -10.11 -0.93
N ALA A 488 15.34 -9.67 -1.38
CA ALA A 488 14.12 -10.45 -1.35
C ALA A 488 13.87 -11.09 -2.72
N ALA A 489 13.53 -12.38 -2.76
CA ALA A 489 13.04 -13.02 -3.97
C ALA A 489 11.57 -12.63 -4.19
N VAL A 490 11.27 -12.02 -5.33
CA VAL A 490 9.92 -11.67 -5.75
C VAL A 490 9.49 -12.61 -6.85
N PHE A 491 8.29 -13.18 -6.70
CA PHE A 491 7.71 -14.13 -7.64
C PHE A 491 6.65 -13.42 -8.47
N THR A 492 6.84 -13.47 -9.78
CA THR A 492 5.90 -12.95 -10.77
C THR A 492 5.63 -14.01 -11.83
N VAL A 493 4.58 -13.82 -12.61
CA VAL A 493 4.20 -14.67 -13.74
C VAL A 493 4.18 -13.79 -14.99
N ALA A 494 4.98 -14.13 -15.99
CA ALA A 494 4.94 -13.42 -17.26
C ALA A 494 3.60 -13.66 -17.97
N LYS A 495 3.24 -12.80 -18.93
CA LYS A 495 2.07 -13.01 -19.83
C LYS A 495 2.07 -14.37 -20.52
N THR A 496 3.24 -15.01 -20.68
CA THR A 496 3.41 -16.36 -21.23
C THR A 496 3.01 -17.47 -20.26
N GLY A 497 2.66 -17.15 -19.01
CA GLY A 497 2.47 -18.11 -17.92
C GLY A 497 3.78 -18.54 -17.24
N GLU A 498 4.93 -18.05 -17.71
CA GLU A 498 6.22 -18.42 -17.13
C GLU A 498 6.45 -17.73 -15.79
N ARG A 499 6.65 -18.52 -14.73
CA ARG A 499 7.03 -17.98 -13.43
C ARG A 499 8.45 -17.39 -13.50
N ARG A 500 8.58 -16.14 -13.07
CA ARG A 500 9.85 -15.43 -12.93
C ARG A 500 10.13 -15.18 -11.46
N VAL A 501 11.40 -15.36 -11.09
CA VAL A 501 11.91 -15.02 -9.75
C VAL A 501 12.99 -13.97 -9.94
N THR A 502 12.80 -12.82 -9.30
CA THR A 502 13.75 -11.70 -9.33
C THR A 502 14.24 -11.39 -7.92
N GLU A 503 15.40 -10.77 -7.81
CA GLU A 503 15.98 -10.41 -6.52
C GLU A 503 15.80 -8.92 -6.31
N GLU A 504 14.95 -8.48 -5.39
CA GLU A 504 14.60 -7.08 -5.23
C GLU A 504 15.15 -6.46 -3.95
N HIS A 505 15.22 -5.12 -3.97
CA HIS A 505 15.51 -4.34 -2.77
C HIS A 505 14.24 -4.11 -1.97
N SER A 506 14.38 -4.00 -0.64
CA SER A 506 13.25 -3.75 0.23
C SER A 506 13.56 -2.69 1.30
N ALA A 507 12.55 -1.93 1.67
CA ALA A 507 12.58 -0.97 2.77
C ALA A 507 11.44 -1.27 3.75
N LEU A 508 11.74 -1.19 5.05
CA LEU A 508 10.86 -1.64 6.13
C LEU A 508 10.33 -0.45 6.93
N TYR A 509 9.01 -0.38 7.06
CA TYR A 509 8.30 0.71 7.72
C TYR A 509 7.57 0.17 8.95
N ASN A 510 7.85 0.77 10.12
CA ASN A 510 7.60 0.12 11.41
C ASN A 510 6.48 0.73 12.26
N ILE A 511 5.90 1.87 11.87
CA ILE A 511 5.16 2.70 12.82
C ILE A 511 3.67 2.80 12.51
N HIS A 512 3.25 2.55 11.26
CA HIS A 512 1.84 2.64 10.88
C HIS A 512 1.43 1.52 9.92
N PRO A 513 0.30 0.82 10.17
CA PRO A 513 -0.41 0.17 9.08
C PRO A 513 -0.69 1.26 8.03
N ASP A 514 -0.45 0.95 6.76
CA ASP A 514 -0.53 1.91 5.65
C ASP A 514 0.73 2.76 5.43
N SER A 515 1.92 2.20 5.64
CA SER A 515 3.16 2.87 5.22
C SER A 515 3.34 2.87 3.70
N PHE A 516 2.74 1.91 3.00
CA PHE A 516 2.64 1.86 1.54
C PHE A 516 1.31 1.21 1.17
N VAL A 517 0.49 1.90 0.40
CA VAL A 517 -0.85 1.42 0.00
C VAL A 517 -1.05 1.56 -1.50
N PRO A 518 -2.09 0.93 -2.08
CA PRO A 518 -2.38 1.15 -3.48
C PRO A 518 -2.60 2.63 -3.78
N GLY A 519 -1.89 3.15 -4.78
CA GLY A 519 -1.77 4.59 -5.06
C GLY A 519 -0.35 5.15 -4.79
N ASP A 520 0.44 4.49 -3.95
CA ASP A 520 1.83 4.90 -3.67
C ASP A 520 2.85 4.37 -4.71
N SER A 521 2.47 3.40 -5.54
CA SER A 521 3.34 2.88 -6.61
C SER A 521 3.81 3.98 -7.55
N GLY A 522 5.11 4.04 -7.83
CA GLY A 522 5.76 5.11 -8.57
C GLY A 522 6.47 6.12 -7.67
N SER A 523 6.29 6.04 -6.35
CA SER A 523 7.02 6.87 -5.39
C SER A 523 8.52 6.63 -5.47
N LEU A 524 9.31 7.71 -5.45
CA LEU A 524 10.75 7.61 -5.25
C LEU A 524 11.08 7.34 -3.78
N LEU A 525 12.10 6.52 -3.54
CA LEU A 525 12.76 6.42 -2.25
C LEU A 525 14.04 7.25 -2.27
N PHE A 526 14.28 8.02 -1.21
CA PHE A 526 15.46 8.87 -1.07
C PHE A 526 15.93 8.91 0.39
N ASP A 527 17.18 9.30 0.62
CA ASP A 527 17.72 9.51 1.96
C ASP A 527 17.44 10.92 2.53
N GLU A 528 17.93 11.21 3.73
CA GLU A 528 17.80 12.54 4.34
C GLU A 528 18.45 13.68 3.53
N GLN A 529 19.33 13.35 2.58
CA GLN A 529 20.01 14.31 1.70
C GLN A 529 19.30 14.51 0.35
N GLY A 530 18.23 13.74 0.05
CA GLY A 530 17.52 13.80 -1.23
C GLY A 530 18.17 12.97 -2.34
N ARG A 531 19.10 12.06 -2.01
CA ARG A 531 19.69 11.12 -2.97
C ARG A 531 18.73 9.94 -3.18
N VAL A 532 18.41 9.65 -4.44
CA VAL A 532 17.45 8.60 -4.82
C VAL A 532 18.07 7.22 -4.65
N ALA A 533 17.38 6.36 -3.90
CA ALA A 533 17.64 4.94 -3.80
C ALA A 533 16.98 4.14 -4.93
N GLY A 534 15.77 4.53 -5.34
CA GLY A 534 15.04 3.83 -6.39
C GLY A 534 13.58 4.25 -6.48
N ILE A 535 12.81 3.46 -7.22
CA ILE A 535 11.36 3.63 -7.41
C ILE A 535 10.61 2.45 -6.78
N ALA A 536 9.66 2.75 -5.89
CA ALA A 536 8.80 1.74 -5.27
C ALA A 536 7.70 1.33 -6.24
N PHE A 537 7.50 0.02 -6.39
CA PHE A 537 6.45 -0.53 -7.26
C PHE A 537 5.48 -1.46 -6.54
N GLY A 538 5.76 -1.82 -5.28
CA GLY A 538 4.93 -2.78 -4.58
C GLY A 538 5.24 -2.89 -3.11
N SER A 539 4.42 -3.66 -2.41
CA SER A 539 4.64 -3.93 -0.99
C SER A 539 4.07 -5.26 -0.55
N GLN A 540 4.51 -5.71 0.62
CA GLN A 540 4.06 -6.93 1.30
C GLN A 540 3.95 -6.71 2.82
N ILE A 541 3.25 -7.65 3.47
CA ILE A 541 2.82 -7.69 4.85
C ILE A 541 2.00 -6.44 5.23
N TRP A 542 1.01 -6.08 4.40
CA TRP A 542 0.15 -4.89 4.63
C TRP A 542 0.91 -3.55 4.54
N GLY A 543 1.83 -3.43 3.58
CA GLY A 543 2.53 -2.18 3.30
C GLY A 543 3.77 -1.93 4.16
N LYS A 544 4.13 -2.84 5.06
CA LYS A 544 5.32 -2.70 5.92
C LYS A 544 6.63 -3.01 5.19
N ILE A 545 6.59 -3.86 4.17
CA ILE A 545 7.74 -4.23 3.34
C ILE A 545 7.55 -3.62 1.95
N VAL A 546 8.21 -2.49 1.69
CA VAL A 546 8.16 -1.81 0.38
C VAL A 546 9.24 -2.38 -0.52
N ILE A 547 8.85 -2.83 -1.71
CA ILE A 547 9.74 -3.37 -2.72
C ILE A 547 10.02 -2.29 -3.78
N PHE A 548 11.30 -2.17 -4.17
CA PHE A 548 11.71 -1.12 -5.09
C PHE A 548 12.83 -1.54 -6.04
N THR A 549 12.85 -0.92 -7.21
CA THR A 549 13.92 -1.06 -8.21
C THR A 549 14.99 -0.02 -7.92
N HIS A 550 16.24 -0.46 -7.71
CA HIS A 550 17.36 0.45 -7.45
C HIS A 550 17.58 1.44 -8.59
N ILE A 551 17.98 2.67 -8.28
CA ILE A 551 18.08 3.75 -9.26
C ILE A 551 19.05 3.47 -10.40
N ASP A 552 20.19 2.83 -10.12
CA ASP A 552 21.17 2.50 -11.16
C ASP A 552 20.61 1.51 -12.19
N ASN A 553 19.82 0.53 -11.70
CA ASN A 553 19.16 -0.43 -12.56
C ASN A 553 18.08 0.25 -13.40
N LEU A 554 17.31 1.16 -12.80
CA LEU A 554 16.29 1.94 -13.48
C LEU A 554 16.89 2.81 -14.60
N ILE A 555 17.95 3.58 -14.31
CA ILE A 555 18.61 4.45 -15.29
C ILE A 555 19.21 3.62 -16.44
N ALA A 556 19.88 2.52 -16.12
CA ALA A 556 20.44 1.62 -17.14
C ALA A 556 19.35 1.02 -18.03
N ASP A 557 18.19 0.68 -17.45
CA ASP A 557 17.04 0.18 -18.18
C ASP A 557 16.42 1.23 -19.11
N ILE A 558 16.22 2.45 -18.61
CA ILE A 558 15.72 3.57 -19.42
C ILE A 558 16.65 3.83 -20.60
N LYS A 559 17.97 3.94 -20.38
CA LYS A 559 18.93 4.11 -21.47
C LYS A 559 18.84 3.00 -22.51
N ARG A 560 18.72 1.75 -22.04
CA ARG A 560 18.61 0.57 -22.92
C ARG A 560 17.34 0.59 -23.76
N GLN A 561 16.19 0.92 -23.18
CA GLN A 561 14.89 0.92 -23.89
C GLN A 561 14.73 2.13 -24.82
N THR A 562 15.30 3.27 -24.44
CA THR A 562 15.09 4.54 -25.16
C THR A 562 16.21 4.89 -26.14
N GLY A 563 17.35 4.21 -26.06
CA GLY A 563 18.56 4.56 -26.79
C GLY A 563 19.28 5.80 -26.26
N ALA A 564 18.86 6.34 -25.11
CA ALA A 564 19.42 7.57 -24.58
C ALA A 564 20.86 7.42 -24.08
N GLU A 565 21.72 8.36 -24.46
CA GLU A 565 23.07 8.49 -23.95
C GLU A 565 23.08 8.89 -22.46
N GLN A 566 22.22 9.84 -22.09
CA GLN A 566 22.15 10.38 -20.73
C GLN A 566 20.72 10.50 -20.22
N VAL A 567 20.56 10.20 -18.92
CA VAL A 567 19.32 10.32 -18.16
C VAL A 567 19.71 10.90 -16.80
N VAL A 568 19.09 12.01 -16.40
CA VAL A 568 19.32 12.68 -15.11
C VAL A 568 17.98 13.09 -14.52
N PHE A 569 17.89 13.26 -13.19
CA PHE A 569 16.70 13.92 -12.64
C PHE A 569 16.76 15.41 -12.92
N TYR A 570 15.59 15.97 -13.21
CA TYR A 570 15.43 17.40 -13.37
C TYR A 570 15.93 18.14 -12.12
N GLY A 571 16.72 19.19 -12.34
CA GLY A 571 17.35 19.97 -11.28
C GLY A 571 18.74 19.50 -10.85
N GLN A 572 19.20 18.30 -11.19
CA GLN A 572 20.57 17.82 -10.86
C GLN A 572 21.67 18.68 -11.45
N ARG A 573 21.38 19.30 -12.60
CA ARG A 573 22.26 20.30 -13.18
C ARG A 573 22.05 21.58 -12.40
N GLY A 574 23.06 21.97 -11.63
CA GLY A 574 23.17 23.35 -11.17
C GLY A 574 23.17 24.30 -12.37
N PRO A 575 22.83 25.58 -12.19
CA PRO A 575 23.28 26.60 -13.13
C PRO A 575 24.81 26.59 -13.29
#